data_AF-D8TSL9-F1
#
_entry.id   AF-D8TSL9-F1
#
_cell.length_a   1.000
_cell.length_b   1.000
_cell.length_c   1.000
_cell.angle_alpha   90.00
_cell.angle_beta   90.00
_cell.angle_gamma   90.00
#
_symmetry.space_group_name_H-M   'P 1'
#
loop_
_entity.id
_entity.type
_entity.pdbx_description
1 polymer ?
#
loop_
_entity_poly.entity_id
_entity_poly.type
_entity_poly.pdbx_seq_one_letter_code
_entity_poly.pdbx_strand_id
1 'polypeptide(L)'
;MLRCYQRLYRPLHLQFYSQLFLSKSCDCPKNRTGPSCLDVADRSILRGRCAKAFYPSIMECTKSELSCLNNCNKKGTCTGGWCHCQPGRFGADCSLSLGPDGRPQLLADKGYQTREKRPWVYVYELPPHLFTWLNTKRLDRSTHLMFYQRLLGSGARVADGDLADWYYIPIRLRTATDSAFLKYAIEYIREAYPWWNRTGGARHFVIHTGDLGADEVMDDVYGMAANMTWLTHWGLTVDKNTSGWWKAHRPDKARAGARWGTRGGYYTRVSVNRRRGSHMWGPPSPAPHRAGVRQKVHFHHWNRTGFRIVTFERNYGKALVSSKFCLAPLGGGHGQRQIIVSYMGCIPVCIADGVYEPFEPQTDWTEFAVRPAEADIPRLHEILEGISAGNKLAEMQVALRCAAQHLLYSSMVGGLFGEDGRYDAFETTLEVLRVKAAHPDAPPESYRKLDPDFDTFMRCRDPPGWKVSGPVPDMWGMLDGGGGGESGLGAGVGGKGGAVAEQQNPLCSHSIMDRGRLPCERFVQGSSKTHGIPGGIICARSRHNLAKCPRTWL
;
A
#
# COMPACT_ATOMS: atom_id res chain seq x y z
N MET A 1 -19.64 8.89 -28.84
CA MET A 1 -20.50 9.63 -27.88
C MET A 1 -20.15 9.19 -26.47
N LEU A 2 -19.64 10.10 -25.63
CA LEU A 2 -19.37 9.86 -24.20
C LEU A 2 -20.72 9.81 -23.46
N ARG A 3 -21.32 8.64 -23.29
CA ARG A 3 -22.51 8.51 -22.43
C ARG A 3 -22.05 8.53 -20.96
N CYS A 4 -22.83 9.23 -20.14
CA CYS A 4 -22.67 9.33 -18.70
C CYS A 4 -22.36 7.99 -18.02
N TYR A 5 -21.13 7.84 -17.54
CA TYR A 5 -20.58 6.56 -17.10
C TYR A 5 -21.32 5.95 -15.89
N GLN A 6 -21.82 6.78 -14.97
CA GLN A 6 -22.47 6.31 -13.73
C GLN A 6 -24.00 6.25 -13.79
N ARG A 7 -24.66 6.81 -14.82
CA ARG A 7 -26.13 6.76 -14.90
C ARG A 7 -26.67 5.35 -15.16
N LEU A 8 -25.83 4.47 -15.72
CA LEU A 8 -26.17 3.08 -16.05
C LEU A 8 -26.14 2.13 -14.84
N TYR A 9 -25.72 2.60 -13.67
CA TYR A 9 -25.58 1.77 -12.47
C TYR A 9 -26.37 2.32 -11.27
N ARG A 10 -27.63 2.71 -11.49
CA ARG A 10 -28.63 2.56 -10.44
C ARG A 10 -29.17 1.13 -10.57
N PRO A 11 -28.93 0.24 -9.59
CA PRO A 11 -29.54 -1.09 -9.57
C PRO A 11 -31.03 -0.99 -9.89
N LEU A 12 -31.56 -1.91 -10.70
CA LEU A 12 -33.00 -1.99 -11.00
C LEU A 12 -33.87 -2.07 -9.73
N HIS A 13 -33.34 -2.59 -8.63
CA HIS A 13 -33.99 -2.59 -7.32
C HIS A 13 -34.13 -1.19 -6.65
N LEU A 14 -33.47 -0.15 -7.16
CA LEU A 14 -33.52 1.23 -6.65
C LEU A 14 -34.35 2.18 -7.53
N GLN A 15 -34.99 1.69 -8.60
CA GLN A 15 -35.84 2.53 -9.45
C GLN A 15 -37.13 3.01 -8.74
N PHE A 16 -37.57 2.32 -7.67
CA PHE A 16 -38.80 2.67 -6.95
C PHE A 16 -38.69 3.90 -6.04
N TYR A 17 -37.48 4.38 -5.70
CA TYR A 17 -37.31 5.47 -4.72
C TYR A 17 -36.82 6.80 -5.29
N SER A 18 -36.74 6.97 -6.62
CA SER A 18 -35.94 8.06 -7.21
C SER A 18 -36.69 9.23 -7.88
N GLN A 19 -37.91 9.57 -7.47
CA GLN A 19 -38.65 10.69 -8.08
C GLN A 19 -38.19 12.09 -7.66
N LEU A 20 -37.33 12.24 -6.64
CA LEU A 20 -37.02 13.57 -6.07
C LEU A 20 -35.75 14.28 -6.58
N PHE A 21 -34.87 13.64 -7.38
CA PHE A 21 -33.60 14.28 -7.78
C PHE A 21 -33.17 13.97 -9.21
N LEU A 22 -33.91 14.53 -10.16
CA LEU A 22 -33.64 14.50 -11.61
C LEU A 22 -32.55 15.48 -12.08
N SER A 23 -31.89 16.23 -11.20
CA SER A 23 -30.71 17.04 -11.53
C SER A 23 -29.50 16.63 -10.70
N LYS A 24 -28.48 16.04 -11.32
CA LYS A 24 -27.07 16.00 -10.87
C LYS A 24 -26.23 15.41 -12.01
N SER A 25 -25.24 16.18 -12.45
CA SER A 25 -24.41 15.97 -13.64
C SER A 25 -23.67 14.64 -13.65
N CYS A 26 -23.36 14.15 -14.84
CA CYS A 26 -22.55 12.95 -15.02
C CYS A 26 -21.11 13.15 -14.53
N ASP A 27 -20.48 12.06 -14.11
CA ASP A 27 -19.07 12.05 -13.71
C ASP A 27 -18.18 12.22 -14.93
N CYS A 28 -17.96 13.49 -15.25
CA CYS A 28 -17.24 13.84 -16.44
C CYS A 28 -15.75 13.58 -16.30
N PRO A 29 -15.05 13.40 -17.43
CA PRO A 29 -13.61 13.59 -17.48
C PRO A 29 -13.23 14.96 -16.93
N LYS A 30 -12.02 15.09 -16.39
CA LYS A 30 -11.56 16.33 -15.73
C LYS A 30 -11.66 17.58 -16.61
N ASN A 31 -11.51 17.42 -17.92
CA ASN A 31 -11.61 18.48 -18.94
C ASN A 31 -13.01 18.63 -19.56
N ARG A 32 -14.03 17.96 -19.03
CA ARG A 32 -15.40 18.00 -19.52
C ARG A 32 -16.38 18.45 -18.45
N THR A 33 -17.52 18.98 -18.86
CA THR A 33 -18.58 19.46 -17.97
C THR A 33 -19.96 19.20 -18.60
N GLY A 34 -21.00 19.63 -17.90
CA GLY A 34 -22.39 19.52 -18.35
C GLY A 34 -23.03 18.17 -18.06
N PRO A 35 -24.36 18.05 -18.24
CA PRO A 35 -25.12 16.86 -17.92
C PRO A 35 -24.82 15.67 -18.86
N SER A 36 -24.13 15.88 -19.98
CA SER A 36 -23.73 14.82 -20.93
C SER A 36 -22.21 14.61 -21.01
N CYS A 37 -21.41 15.41 -20.29
CA CYS A 37 -19.95 15.41 -20.36
C CYS A 37 -19.37 15.69 -21.76
N LEU A 38 -20.15 16.34 -22.63
CA LEU A 38 -19.70 16.74 -23.96
C LEU A 38 -19.03 18.12 -23.95
N ASP A 39 -19.49 19.00 -23.05
CA ASP A 39 -19.01 20.38 -22.96
C ASP A 39 -17.55 20.40 -22.50
N VAL A 40 -16.73 21.22 -23.13
CA VAL A 40 -15.34 21.42 -22.70
C VAL A 40 -15.35 22.31 -21.46
N ALA A 41 -14.69 21.86 -20.39
CA ALA A 41 -14.56 22.68 -19.19
C ALA A 41 -13.72 23.92 -19.50
N ASP A 42 -14.23 25.10 -19.15
CA ASP A 42 -13.49 26.34 -19.36
C ASP A 42 -12.23 26.44 -18.49
N ARG A 43 -11.40 27.45 -18.80
CA ARG A 43 -10.12 27.66 -18.12
C ARG A 43 -10.26 27.96 -16.63
N SER A 44 -11.35 28.58 -16.18
CA SER A 44 -11.59 28.91 -14.78
C SER A 44 -11.95 27.67 -13.96
N ILE A 45 -12.84 26.82 -14.47
CA ILE A 45 -13.22 25.54 -13.88
C ILE A 45 -12.00 24.63 -13.81
N LEU A 46 -11.27 24.51 -14.92
CA LEU A 46 -10.05 23.71 -14.98
C LEU A 46 -9.00 24.19 -13.99
N ARG A 47 -8.80 25.52 -13.83
CA ARG A 47 -7.87 26.06 -12.82
C ARG A 47 -8.19 25.52 -11.42
N GLY A 48 -9.46 25.56 -11.02
CA GLY A 48 -9.91 25.05 -9.72
C GLY A 48 -9.73 23.54 -9.58
N ARG A 49 -10.16 22.75 -10.57
CA ARG A 49 -10.03 21.28 -10.57
C ARG A 49 -8.57 20.84 -10.50
N CYS A 50 -7.71 21.44 -11.32
CA CYS A 50 -6.30 21.11 -11.41
C CYS A 50 -5.54 21.47 -10.13
N ALA A 51 -5.83 22.63 -9.53
CA ALA A 51 -5.25 23.02 -8.25
C ALA A 51 -5.65 22.04 -7.13
N LYS A 52 -6.94 21.70 -7.02
CA LYS A 52 -7.45 20.72 -6.04
C LYS A 52 -6.84 19.33 -6.21
N ALA A 53 -6.54 18.95 -7.46
CA ALA A 53 -5.92 17.67 -7.78
C ALA A 53 -4.37 17.70 -7.79
N PHE A 54 -3.76 18.75 -7.22
CA PHE A 54 -2.31 18.92 -7.04
C PHE A 54 -1.49 19.04 -8.33
N TYR A 55 -2.08 19.58 -9.40
CA TYR A 55 -1.32 19.91 -10.62
C TYR A 55 -0.76 21.34 -10.54
N PRO A 56 0.45 21.57 -11.06
CA PRO A 56 1.03 22.92 -11.09
C PRO A 56 0.42 23.80 -12.18
N SER A 57 -0.24 23.21 -13.19
CA SER A 57 -0.83 23.95 -14.31
C SER A 57 -1.97 23.17 -14.95
N ILE A 58 -2.86 23.88 -15.63
CA ILE A 58 -3.92 23.27 -16.45
C ILE A 58 -3.32 22.39 -17.55
N MET A 59 -2.19 22.80 -18.12
CA MET A 59 -1.50 22.03 -19.15
C MET A 59 -1.07 20.66 -18.63
N GLU A 60 -0.37 20.57 -17.49
CA GLU A 60 0.02 19.27 -16.91
C GLU A 60 -1.20 18.44 -16.50
N CYS A 61 -2.25 19.11 -16.04
CA CYS A 61 -3.51 18.51 -15.61
C CYS A 61 -4.35 17.89 -16.73
N THR A 62 -4.19 18.38 -17.95
CA THR A 62 -4.97 17.97 -19.13
C THR A 62 -4.15 17.23 -20.18
N LYS A 63 -2.82 17.17 -20.02
CA LYS A 63 -1.92 16.34 -20.84
C LYS A 63 -2.14 14.84 -20.58
N SER A 64 -1.86 14.03 -21.60
CA SER A 64 -1.97 12.56 -21.60
C SER A 64 -0.85 11.80 -20.88
N GLU A 65 0.11 12.51 -20.26
CA GLU A 65 1.30 11.89 -19.65
C GLU A 65 1.03 11.15 -18.32
N LEU A 66 -0.23 11.01 -17.91
CA LEU A 66 -0.61 10.27 -16.71
C LEU A 66 -1.13 8.89 -17.08
N SER A 67 -0.54 7.88 -16.46
CA SER A 67 -0.99 6.51 -16.57
C SER A 67 -2.38 6.37 -15.92
N CYS A 68 -3.15 5.40 -16.38
CA CYS A 68 -4.39 4.98 -15.75
C CYS A 68 -4.19 3.63 -15.06
N LEU A 69 -5.01 3.34 -14.05
CA LEU A 69 -4.99 2.07 -13.35
C LEU A 69 -5.17 0.91 -14.34
N ASN A 70 -4.28 -0.09 -14.27
CA ASN A 70 -4.22 -1.25 -15.17
C ASN A 70 -4.29 -0.91 -16.66
N ASN A 71 -3.90 0.30 -17.06
CA ASN A 71 -4.06 0.81 -18.42
C ASN A 71 -5.49 0.60 -18.98
N CYS A 72 -6.50 0.82 -18.14
CA CYS A 72 -7.91 0.63 -18.47
C CYS A 72 -8.24 -0.78 -18.99
N ASN A 73 -7.44 -1.79 -18.61
CA ASN A 73 -7.51 -3.17 -19.12
C ASN A 73 -7.52 -3.29 -20.65
N LYS A 74 -7.02 -2.26 -21.37
CA LYS A 74 -7.17 -2.12 -22.84
C LYS A 74 -8.64 -2.11 -23.32
N LYS A 75 -9.58 -1.80 -22.42
CA LYS A 75 -11.02 -1.72 -22.65
C LYS A 75 -11.55 -0.28 -22.58
N GLY A 76 -10.65 0.69 -22.73
CA GLY A 76 -10.95 2.10 -22.65
C GLY A 76 -9.78 2.95 -23.09
N THR A 77 -10.01 4.25 -23.17
CA THR A 77 -8.98 5.24 -23.46
C THR A 77 -8.58 5.96 -22.18
N CYS A 78 -7.30 5.93 -21.84
CA CYS A 78 -6.77 6.69 -20.72
C CYS A 78 -6.68 8.18 -21.07
N THR A 79 -7.34 9.04 -20.29
CA THR A 79 -7.29 10.49 -20.47
C THR A 79 -7.02 11.16 -19.13
N GLY A 80 -5.80 11.69 -18.96
CA GLY A 80 -5.44 12.47 -17.77
C GLY A 80 -5.54 11.71 -16.45
N GLY A 81 -5.25 10.40 -16.45
CA GLY A 81 -5.33 9.51 -15.28
C GLY A 81 -6.70 8.86 -15.06
N TRP A 82 -7.68 9.13 -15.92
CA TRP A 82 -9.02 8.54 -15.88
C TRP A 82 -9.28 7.60 -17.05
N CYS A 83 -9.90 6.46 -16.77
CA CYS A 83 -10.29 5.50 -17.78
C CYS A 83 -11.66 5.81 -18.38
N HIS A 84 -11.68 6.13 -19.68
CA HIS A 84 -12.91 6.22 -20.46
C HIS A 84 -13.22 4.86 -21.07
N CYS A 85 -14.08 4.09 -20.43
CA CYS A 85 -14.30 2.73 -20.88
C CYS A 85 -15.12 2.69 -22.19
N GLN A 86 -15.01 1.55 -22.87
CA GLN A 86 -15.85 1.23 -24.02
C GLN A 86 -17.31 1.01 -23.56
N PRO A 87 -18.29 1.21 -24.44
CA PRO A 87 -19.70 0.96 -24.12
C PRO A 87 -19.94 -0.42 -23.49
N GLY A 88 -20.77 -0.47 -22.45
CA GLY A 88 -21.07 -1.71 -21.71
C GLY A 88 -20.05 -2.08 -20.63
N ARG A 89 -18.94 -1.34 -20.52
CA ARG A 89 -17.91 -1.54 -19.49
C ARG A 89 -17.81 -0.35 -18.56
N PHE A 90 -17.37 -0.58 -17.32
CA PHE A 90 -17.24 0.43 -16.28
C PHE A 90 -16.24 0.05 -15.18
N GLY A 91 -16.16 0.93 -14.18
CA GLY A 91 -15.19 0.87 -13.09
C GLY A 91 -13.92 1.69 -13.37
N ALA A 92 -13.16 1.97 -12.31
CA ALA A 92 -11.96 2.82 -12.36
C ALA A 92 -10.90 2.37 -13.40
N ASP A 93 -10.87 1.10 -13.75
CA ASP A 93 -9.94 0.50 -14.74
C ASP A 93 -10.66 -0.23 -15.89
N CYS A 94 -11.96 -0.01 -16.09
CA CYS A 94 -12.77 -0.66 -17.13
C CYS A 94 -12.89 -2.19 -17.04
N SER A 95 -12.64 -2.75 -15.86
CA SER A 95 -12.72 -4.18 -15.63
C SER A 95 -14.15 -4.70 -15.50
N LEU A 96 -15.13 -3.87 -15.14
CA LEU A 96 -16.50 -4.33 -14.91
C LEU A 96 -17.35 -4.27 -16.19
N SER A 97 -18.27 -5.22 -16.31
CA SER A 97 -19.35 -5.23 -17.30
C SER A 97 -20.62 -5.84 -16.69
N LEU A 98 -21.77 -5.66 -17.33
CA LEU A 98 -23.00 -6.34 -16.91
C LEU A 98 -23.12 -7.70 -17.61
N GLY A 99 -23.41 -8.74 -16.84
CA GLY A 99 -23.79 -10.05 -17.35
C GLY A 99 -25.22 -10.05 -17.92
N PRO A 100 -25.64 -11.17 -18.55
CA PRO A 100 -27.00 -11.32 -19.09
C PRO A 100 -28.12 -11.18 -18.04
N ASP A 101 -27.80 -11.50 -16.79
CA ASP A 101 -28.67 -11.38 -15.61
C ASP A 101 -28.69 -9.96 -15.01
N GLY A 102 -28.00 -9.01 -15.65
CA GLY A 102 -27.86 -7.64 -15.16
C GLY A 102 -26.92 -7.50 -13.96
N ARG A 103 -26.20 -8.56 -13.56
CA ARG A 103 -25.23 -8.51 -12.45
C ARG A 103 -23.85 -8.08 -12.93
N PRO A 104 -23.07 -7.39 -12.09
CA PRO A 104 -21.72 -7.00 -12.43
C PRO A 104 -20.81 -8.23 -12.54
N GLN A 105 -19.94 -8.23 -13.54
CA GLN A 105 -18.91 -9.24 -13.75
C GLN A 105 -17.56 -8.55 -13.96
N LEU A 106 -16.52 -9.04 -13.30
CA LEU A 106 -15.14 -8.61 -13.51
C LEU A 106 -14.57 -9.34 -14.71
N LEU A 107 -13.97 -8.59 -15.64
CA LEU A 107 -13.23 -9.09 -16.81
C LEU A 107 -13.91 -10.29 -17.46
N ALA A 108 -15.21 -10.18 -17.74
CA ALA A 108 -16.05 -11.29 -18.20
C ALA A 108 -15.46 -11.97 -19.46
N ASP A 109 -14.85 -11.19 -20.34
CA ASP A 109 -14.18 -11.68 -21.55
C ASP A 109 -12.87 -12.44 -21.31
N LYS A 110 -12.35 -12.43 -20.08
CA LYS A 110 -11.13 -13.13 -19.67
C LYS A 110 -11.39 -14.26 -18.68
N GLY A 111 -12.65 -14.57 -18.38
CA GLY A 111 -13.00 -15.63 -17.43
C GLY A 111 -12.43 -15.43 -16.03
N TYR A 112 -12.39 -14.18 -15.53
CA TYR A 112 -11.90 -13.90 -14.19
C TYR A 112 -12.66 -14.70 -13.15
N GLN A 113 -11.91 -15.34 -12.25
CA GLN A 113 -12.45 -16.04 -11.11
C GLN A 113 -11.90 -15.38 -9.84
N THR A 114 -12.80 -15.03 -8.94
CA THR A 114 -12.41 -14.64 -7.59
C THR A 114 -11.72 -15.83 -6.93
N ARG A 115 -10.60 -15.57 -6.26
CA ARG A 115 -9.84 -16.60 -5.56
C ARG A 115 -10.71 -17.26 -4.48
N GLU A 116 -10.51 -18.54 -4.20
CA GLU A 116 -11.22 -19.23 -3.12
C GLU A 116 -10.89 -18.63 -1.74
N LYS A 117 -9.64 -18.17 -1.57
CA LYS A 117 -9.10 -17.61 -0.32
C LYS A 117 -9.83 -16.31 0.08
N ARG A 118 -10.46 -16.33 1.25
CA ARG A 118 -11.05 -15.15 1.92
C ARG A 118 -9.95 -14.25 2.51
N PRO A 119 -10.19 -12.95 2.73
CA PRO A 119 -11.45 -12.25 2.52
C PRO A 119 -11.63 -11.82 1.06
N TRP A 120 -12.89 -11.73 0.65
CA TRP A 120 -13.29 -11.08 -0.59
C TRP A 120 -13.59 -9.61 -0.33
N VAL A 121 -13.12 -8.76 -1.24
CA VAL A 121 -13.20 -7.31 -1.07
C VAL A 121 -13.96 -6.69 -2.24
N TYR A 122 -15.01 -5.95 -1.91
CA TYR A 122 -15.64 -5.06 -2.87
C TYR A 122 -14.93 -3.72 -2.85
N VAL A 123 -14.64 -3.17 -4.03
CA VAL A 123 -14.08 -1.82 -4.17
C VAL A 123 -15.19 -0.88 -4.59
N TYR A 124 -15.42 0.17 -3.81
CA TYR A 124 -16.40 1.19 -4.19
C TYR A 124 -16.00 1.91 -5.47
N GLU A 125 -16.94 1.96 -6.41
CA GLU A 125 -16.82 2.83 -7.58
C GLU A 125 -17.24 4.24 -7.16
N LEU A 126 -16.24 5.12 -7.07
CA LEU A 126 -16.41 6.50 -6.61
C LEU A 126 -16.33 7.48 -7.78
N PRO A 127 -16.92 8.68 -7.62
CA PRO A 127 -16.73 9.75 -8.56
C PRO A 127 -15.25 10.03 -8.86
N PRO A 128 -14.86 10.25 -10.13
CA PRO A 128 -13.47 10.39 -10.55
C PRO A 128 -12.69 11.46 -9.77
N HIS A 129 -13.37 12.54 -9.39
CA HIS A 129 -12.80 13.67 -8.66
C HIS A 129 -12.34 13.35 -7.23
N LEU A 130 -12.85 12.26 -6.63
CA LEU A 130 -12.46 11.82 -5.30
C LEU A 130 -11.16 10.99 -5.30
N PHE A 131 -10.75 10.50 -6.47
CA PHE A 131 -9.61 9.58 -6.54
C PHE A 131 -8.80 9.72 -7.83
N THR A 132 -9.33 9.25 -8.96
CA THR A 132 -8.57 9.14 -10.24
C THR A 132 -8.09 10.45 -10.82
N TRP A 133 -8.68 11.58 -10.41
CA TRP A 133 -8.24 12.89 -10.85
C TRP A 133 -6.94 13.35 -10.20
N LEU A 134 -6.50 12.75 -9.09
CA LEU A 134 -5.32 13.20 -8.36
C LEU A 134 -4.02 13.06 -9.19
N ASN A 135 -3.11 14.02 -9.04
CA ASN A 135 -1.79 13.93 -9.65
C ASN A 135 -0.94 12.86 -8.95
N THR A 136 -0.96 11.63 -9.47
CA THR A 136 -0.22 10.49 -8.93
C THR A 136 1.30 10.69 -8.94
N LYS A 137 1.84 11.53 -9.84
CA LYS A 137 3.28 11.85 -9.91
C LYS A 137 3.76 12.70 -8.74
N ARG A 138 2.86 13.33 -8.00
CA ARG A 138 3.17 14.26 -6.89
C ARG A 138 2.66 13.77 -5.54
N LEU A 139 2.28 12.50 -5.45
CA LEU A 139 1.93 11.91 -4.16
C LEU A 139 3.21 11.73 -3.33
N ASP A 140 3.19 12.31 -2.13
CA ASP A 140 4.22 12.10 -1.11
C ASP A 140 4.26 10.63 -0.66
N ARG A 141 3.08 10.00 -0.52
CA ARG A 141 2.92 8.61 -0.07
C ARG A 141 1.89 7.89 -0.93
N SER A 142 2.32 6.85 -1.63
CA SER A 142 1.52 6.14 -2.64
C SER A 142 0.95 4.80 -2.18
N THR A 143 1.07 4.42 -0.90
CA THR A 143 0.65 3.11 -0.38
C THR A 143 -0.81 2.76 -0.71
N HIS A 144 -1.72 3.72 -0.63
CA HIS A 144 -3.13 3.53 -1.00
C HIS A 144 -3.32 3.15 -2.49
N LEU A 145 -2.50 3.69 -3.40
CA LEU A 145 -2.49 3.30 -4.81
C LEU A 145 -1.89 1.91 -5.01
N MET A 146 -0.79 1.60 -4.31
CA MET A 146 -0.12 0.31 -4.40
C MET A 146 -1.04 -0.81 -3.92
N PHE A 147 -1.69 -0.62 -2.77
CA PHE A 147 -2.68 -1.56 -2.25
C PHE A 147 -3.85 -1.70 -3.23
N TYR A 148 -4.38 -0.59 -3.76
CA TYR A 148 -5.49 -0.67 -4.68
C TYR A 148 -5.14 -1.48 -5.93
N GLN A 149 -4.00 -1.19 -6.55
CA GLN A 149 -3.53 -1.94 -7.71
C GLN A 149 -3.32 -3.42 -7.39
N ARG A 150 -2.69 -3.73 -6.25
CA ARG A 150 -2.48 -5.12 -5.82
C ARG A 150 -3.82 -5.83 -5.59
N LEU A 151 -4.79 -5.16 -4.97
CA LEU A 151 -6.13 -5.69 -4.75
C LEU A 151 -6.83 -6.06 -6.06
N LEU A 152 -6.76 -5.17 -7.07
CA LEU A 152 -7.36 -5.42 -8.38
C LEU A 152 -6.77 -6.65 -9.09
N GLY A 153 -5.46 -6.91 -8.93
CA GLY A 153 -4.78 -8.05 -9.54
C GLY A 153 -4.73 -9.33 -8.69
N SER A 154 -5.11 -9.26 -7.42
CA SER A 154 -4.92 -10.35 -6.43
C SER A 154 -5.91 -11.51 -6.54
N GLY A 155 -6.97 -11.37 -7.34
CA GLY A 155 -8.11 -12.30 -7.30
C GLY A 155 -9.04 -12.13 -6.09
N ALA A 156 -8.70 -11.28 -5.10
CA ALA A 156 -9.55 -11.05 -3.92
C ALA A 156 -10.74 -10.12 -4.18
N ARG A 157 -10.76 -9.43 -5.34
CA ARG A 157 -11.83 -8.50 -5.69
C ARG A 157 -13.09 -9.28 -6.10
N VAL A 158 -14.24 -8.82 -5.62
CA VAL A 158 -15.55 -9.29 -6.10
C VAL A 158 -16.29 -8.19 -6.89
N ALA A 159 -17.06 -8.62 -7.87
CA ALA A 159 -17.89 -7.73 -8.69
C ALA A 159 -19.20 -7.35 -7.98
N ASP A 160 -19.76 -8.28 -7.21
CA ASP A 160 -20.98 -8.11 -6.43
C ASP A 160 -20.63 -7.85 -4.96
N GLY A 161 -21.07 -6.71 -4.44
CA GLY A 161 -20.81 -6.32 -3.06
C GLY A 161 -21.62 -7.12 -2.03
N ASP A 162 -22.67 -7.84 -2.42
CA ASP A 162 -23.38 -8.74 -1.50
C ASP A 162 -22.56 -10.00 -1.15
N LEU A 163 -21.52 -10.32 -1.94
CA LEU A 163 -20.59 -11.43 -1.67
C LEU A 163 -19.38 -11.03 -0.81
N ALA A 164 -19.18 -9.73 -0.60
CA ALA A 164 -17.96 -9.20 -0.02
C ALA A 164 -17.89 -9.37 1.50
N ASP A 165 -16.71 -9.71 2.00
CA ASP A 165 -16.40 -9.66 3.43
C ASP A 165 -16.05 -8.22 3.86
N TRP A 166 -15.35 -7.49 3.00
CA TRP A 166 -14.91 -6.12 3.28
C TRP A 166 -15.18 -5.19 2.11
N TYR A 167 -15.37 -3.91 2.43
CA TYR A 167 -15.58 -2.84 1.46
C TYR A 167 -14.43 -1.83 1.53
N TYR A 168 -13.65 -1.74 0.45
CA TYR A 168 -12.55 -0.79 0.34
C TYR A 168 -13.03 0.52 -0.27
N ILE A 169 -12.67 1.65 0.36
CA ILE A 169 -12.92 3.00 -0.14
C ILE A 169 -11.61 3.54 -0.75
N PRO A 170 -11.46 3.54 -2.09
CA PRO A 170 -10.20 3.87 -2.75
C PRO A 170 -10.02 5.39 -2.86
N ILE A 171 -9.75 6.06 -1.74
CA ILE A 171 -9.42 7.50 -1.72
C ILE A 171 -8.02 7.73 -1.16
N ARG A 172 -7.44 8.89 -1.49
CA ARG A 172 -6.22 9.34 -0.84
C ARG A 172 -6.57 9.92 0.53
N LEU A 173 -5.92 9.40 1.58
CA LEU A 173 -5.87 10.05 2.88
C LEU A 173 -4.43 10.20 3.36
N ARG A 174 -4.01 11.44 3.57
CA ARG A 174 -2.67 11.79 4.04
C ARG A 174 -2.66 12.91 5.06
N THR A 175 -3.61 13.85 5.03
CA THR A 175 -3.63 15.01 5.94
C THR A 175 -5.06 15.41 6.27
N ALA A 176 -5.23 16.31 7.25
CA ALA A 176 -6.51 16.89 7.64
C ALA A 176 -7.30 17.51 6.47
N THR A 177 -6.61 18.08 5.47
CA THR A 177 -7.24 18.60 4.25
C THR A 177 -7.95 17.53 3.42
N ASP A 178 -7.55 16.27 3.57
CA ASP A 178 -8.15 15.15 2.84
C ASP A 178 -9.48 14.69 3.49
N SER A 179 -9.85 15.24 4.66
CA SER A 179 -11.13 14.95 5.33
C SER A 179 -12.34 15.19 4.44
N ALA A 180 -12.28 16.21 3.57
CA ALA A 180 -13.34 16.49 2.62
C ALA A 180 -13.55 15.35 1.62
N PHE A 181 -12.48 14.69 1.16
CA PHE A 181 -12.60 13.53 0.25
C PHE A 181 -13.29 12.35 0.95
N LEU A 182 -12.94 12.07 2.20
CA LEU A 182 -13.58 11.01 2.97
C LEU A 182 -15.06 11.32 3.24
N LYS A 183 -15.37 12.55 3.63
CA LYS A 183 -16.75 13.00 3.85
C LYS A 183 -17.61 12.79 2.60
N TYR A 184 -17.19 13.33 1.46
CA TYR A 184 -17.93 13.20 0.21
C TYR A 184 -18.02 11.75 -0.29
N ALA A 185 -16.97 10.95 -0.06
CA ALA A 185 -17.01 9.52 -0.39
C ALA A 185 -18.07 8.78 0.47
N ILE A 186 -18.10 9.01 1.78
CA ILE A 186 -19.09 8.38 2.68
C ILE A 186 -20.51 8.82 2.31
N GLU A 187 -20.74 10.11 2.08
CA GLU A 187 -22.04 10.64 1.65
C GLU A 187 -22.51 9.98 0.35
N TYR A 188 -21.65 9.97 -0.68
CA TYR A 188 -21.95 9.29 -1.94
C TYR A 188 -22.22 7.80 -1.73
N ILE A 189 -21.41 7.11 -0.93
CA ILE A 189 -21.54 5.67 -0.68
C ILE A 189 -22.89 5.36 -0.02
N ARG A 190 -23.30 6.13 0.98
CA ARG A 190 -24.55 5.95 1.72
C ARG A 190 -25.78 6.12 0.85
N GLU A 191 -25.69 6.97 -0.16
CA GLU A 191 -26.77 7.22 -1.11
C GLU A 191 -26.78 6.20 -2.26
N ALA A 192 -25.60 5.85 -2.78
CA ALA A 192 -25.48 5.04 -3.99
C ALA A 192 -25.49 3.52 -3.74
N TYR A 193 -25.11 3.07 -2.54
CA TYR A 193 -24.93 1.66 -2.24
C TYR A 193 -25.60 1.24 -0.92
N PRO A 194 -26.14 0.02 -0.83
CA PRO A 194 -26.83 -0.44 0.37
C PRO A 194 -25.87 -0.83 1.51
N TRP A 195 -24.62 -1.18 1.19
CA TRP A 195 -23.75 -1.91 2.11
C TRP A 195 -23.22 -1.09 3.29
N TRP A 196 -23.01 0.22 3.11
CA TRP A 196 -22.61 1.07 4.24
C TRP A 196 -23.70 1.11 5.31
N ASN A 197 -24.94 1.38 4.91
CA ASN A 197 -26.06 1.45 5.84
C ASN A 197 -26.36 0.07 6.46
N ARG A 198 -26.14 -1.02 5.73
CA ARG A 198 -26.30 -2.40 6.22
C ARG A 198 -25.31 -2.75 7.34
N THR A 199 -24.05 -2.32 7.23
CA THR A 199 -23.00 -2.68 8.19
C THR A 199 -22.70 -1.57 9.21
N GLY A 200 -23.35 -0.40 9.09
CA GLY A 200 -23.04 0.78 9.89
C GLY A 200 -21.57 1.23 9.76
N GLY A 201 -20.90 0.91 8.64
CA GLY A 201 -19.48 1.18 8.41
C GLY A 201 -18.49 0.14 9.00
N ALA A 202 -18.96 -0.86 9.75
CA ALA A 202 -18.08 -1.79 10.48
C ALA A 202 -17.23 -2.71 9.58
N ARG A 203 -17.63 -2.89 8.32
CA ARG A 203 -16.94 -3.73 7.32
C ARG A 203 -16.27 -2.91 6.23
N HIS A 204 -16.05 -1.63 6.51
CA HIS A 204 -15.49 -0.68 5.58
C HIS A 204 -14.08 -0.33 6.02
N PHE A 205 -13.19 -0.08 5.06
CA PHE A 205 -11.84 0.34 5.40
C PHE A 205 -11.23 1.31 4.40
N VAL A 206 -10.27 2.08 4.93
CA VAL A 206 -9.42 3.04 4.19
C VAL A 206 -7.97 2.83 4.54
N ILE A 207 -7.08 3.35 3.70
CA ILE A 207 -5.65 3.45 3.99
C ILE A 207 -5.31 4.91 4.28
N HIS A 208 -4.83 5.17 5.50
CA HIS A 208 -4.36 6.48 5.92
C HIS A 208 -2.83 6.50 5.98
N THR A 209 -2.23 7.36 5.15
CA THR A 209 -0.78 7.46 5.01
C THR A 209 -0.16 8.60 5.83
N GLY A 210 -0.97 9.36 6.58
CA GLY A 210 -0.50 10.41 7.48
C GLY A 210 0.08 9.90 8.79
N ASP A 211 0.89 10.73 9.43
CA ASP A 211 1.70 10.37 10.60
C ASP A 211 0.87 10.32 11.89
N LEU A 212 -0.39 10.76 11.90
CA LEU A 212 -1.30 10.60 13.04
C LEU A 212 -2.53 9.72 12.71
N GLY A 213 -2.51 9.00 11.59
CA GLY A 213 -3.61 8.10 11.23
C GLY A 213 -4.98 8.81 11.23
N ALA A 214 -5.96 8.21 11.89
CA ALA A 214 -7.32 8.76 11.99
C ALA A 214 -7.40 10.07 12.81
N ASP A 215 -6.43 10.37 13.67
CA ASP A 215 -6.45 11.60 14.47
C ASP A 215 -6.15 12.87 13.64
N GLU A 216 -5.65 12.68 12.41
CA GLU A 216 -5.41 13.75 11.45
C GLU A 216 -6.69 14.22 10.74
N VAL A 217 -7.80 13.46 10.76
CA VAL A 217 -9.06 13.91 10.13
C VAL A 217 -9.89 14.80 11.05
N MET A 218 -10.73 15.65 10.45
CA MET A 218 -11.63 16.54 11.18
C MET A 218 -12.67 15.76 11.99
N ASP A 219 -13.09 16.33 13.12
CA ASP A 219 -13.95 15.71 14.13
C ASP A 219 -15.29 15.21 13.56
N ASP A 220 -15.93 15.98 12.70
CA ASP A 220 -17.19 15.61 12.06
C ASP A 220 -17.02 14.39 11.15
N VAL A 221 -15.92 14.37 10.37
CA VAL A 221 -15.58 13.26 9.48
C VAL A 221 -15.16 12.02 10.27
N TYR A 222 -14.43 12.20 11.37
CA TYR A 222 -14.09 11.10 12.27
C TYR A 222 -15.36 10.45 12.84
N GLY A 223 -16.34 11.25 13.29
CA GLY A 223 -17.62 10.74 13.76
C GLY A 223 -18.38 9.94 12.69
N MET A 224 -18.38 10.41 11.44
CA MET A 224 -18.97 9.67 10.32
C MET A 224 -18.28 8.33 10.05
N ALA A 225 -17.00 8.22 10.37
CA ALA A 225 -16.13 7.08 10.10
C ALA A 225 -15.80 6.24 11.35
N ALA A 226 -16.51 6.44 12.47
CA ALA A 226 -16.14 5.88 13.77
C ALA A 226 -16.11 4.34 13.80
N ASN A 227 -16.99 3.69 13.04
CA ASN A 227 -17.06 2.23 12.95
C ASN A 227 -16.13 1.64 11.88
N MET A 228 -15.53 2.47 11.03
CA MET A 228 -14.69 2.04 9.92
C MET A 228 -13.33 1.52 10.43
N THR A 229 -12.73 0.58 9.70
CA THR A 229 -11.36 0.13 9.95
C THR A 229 -10.36 1.06 9.24
N TRP A 230 -9.36 1.54 9.99
CA TRP A 230 -8.32 2.43 9.46
C TRP A 230 -7.00 1.68 9.37
N LEU A 231 -6.51 1.48 8.16
CA LEU A 231 -5.17 0.93 7.94
C LEU A 231 -4.18 2.09 7.99
N THR A 232 -3.32 2.11 9.01
CA THR A 232 -2.29 3.13 9.22
C THR A 232 -0.93 2.48 9.47
N HIS A 233 0.12 3.18 9.10
CA HIS A 233 1.51 2.77 9.32
C HIS A 233 2.11 3.39 10.59
N TRP A 234 1.32 4.16 11.35
CA TRP A 234 1.79 4.86 12.55
C TRP A 234 1.32 4.19 13.84
N GLY A 235 2.27 4.00 14.76
CA GLY A 235 2.10 3.18 15.97
C GLY A 235 2.30 3.90 17.30
N LEU A 236 2.38 5.24 17.35
CA LEU A 236 2.72 5.96 18.59
C LEU A 236 1.58 5.88 19.63
N THR A 237 1.81 5.16 20.74
CA THR A 237 0.85 4.92 21.83
C THR A 237 1.02 5.86 23.01
N VAL A 238 2.13 6.61 23.07
CA VAL A 238 2.45 7.56 24.14
C VAL A 238 2.82 8.94 23.58
N ASP A 239 2.59 9.99 24.36
CA ASP A 239 3.04 11.33 24.00
C ASP A 239 4.58 11.43 24.10
N LYS A 240 5.22 12.04 23.11
CA LYS A 240 6.66 12.29 23.05
C LYS A 240 6.95 13.78 23.19
N ASN A 241 7.02 14.23 24.44
CA ASN A 241 7.28 15.63 24.79
C ASN A 241 8.56 16.20 24.15
N THR A 242 9.58 15.36 23.93
CA THR A 242 10.87 15.78 23.36
C THR A 242 10.78 16.19 21.89
N SER A 243 9.85 15.61 21.13
CA SER A 243 9.64 15.91 19.71
C SER A 243 8.30 16.61 19.44
N GLY A 244 7.45 16.77 20.44
CA GLY A 244 6.13 17.40 20.34
C GLY A 244 5.07 16.52 19.67
N TRP A 245 5.35 15.22 19.52
CA TRP A 245 4.39 14.27 18.95
C TRP A 245 3.45 13.72 20.02
N TRP A 246 2.20 13.52 19.64
CA TRP A 246 1.15 13.02 20.52
C TRP A 246 0.82 11.58 20.17
N LYS A 247 0.33 10.81 21.14
CA LYS A 247 -0.23 9.50 20.90
C LYS A 247 -1.35 9.61 19.86
N ALA A 248 -1.25 8.80 18.82
CA ALA A 248 -2.17 8.81 17.68
C ALA A 248 -2.45 7.40 17.14
N HIS A 249 -2.03 6.39 17.90
CA HIS A 249 -2.33 5.01 17.64
C HIS A 249 -3.26 4.47 18.73
N ARG A 250 -4.39 3.90 18.32
CA ARG A 250 -5.21 3.02 19.14
C ARG A 250 -5.74 1.88 18.28
N PRO A 251 -5.48 0.61 18.66
CA PRO A 251 -6.24 -0.50 18.12
C PRO A 251 -7.73 -0.23 18.39
N ASP A 252 -8.55 -0.35 17.35
CA ASP A 252 -10.01 -0.53 17.47
C ASP A 252 -10.82 0.63 18.10
N LYS A 253 -10.92 1.73 17.34
CA LYS A 253 -12.11 2.63 17.30
C LYS A 253 -12.16 3.87 18.21
N ALA A 254 -11.15 4.18 19.02
CA ALA A 254 -11.16 5.41 19.82
C ALA A 254 -10.10 6.43 19.40
N ARG A 255 -10.51 7.67 19.14
CA ARG A 255 -9.62 8.82 19.00
C ARG A 255 -8.86 9.03 20.30
N ALA A 256 -7.60 9.44 20.24
CA ALA A 256 -6.98 10.07 21.39
C ALA A 256 -7.59 11.48 21.56
N GLY A 257 -8.79 11.57 22.15
CA GLY A 257 -9.51 12.79 22.55
C GLY A 257 -9.14 14.06 21.78
N ALA A 258 -10.03 14.50 20.88
CA ALA A 258 -9.89 15.71 20.08
C ALA A 258 -9.33 16.91 20.89
N ARG A 259 -8.03 17.20 20.75
CA ARG A 259 -7.43 18.44 21.25
C ARG A 259 -7.20 19.48 20.17
N TRP A 260 -7.53 19.16 18.93
CA TRP A 260 -7.70 20.15 17.86
C TRP A 260 -9.02 20.90 18.06
N GLY A 261 -9.15 21.60 19.20
CA GLY A 261 -10.11 22.68 19.32
C GLY A 261 -9.78 23.72 18.27
N THR A 262 -10.76 24.06 17.44
CA THR A 262 -11.03 25.33 16.75
C THR A 262 -10.09 26.52 17.03
N ARG A 263 -8.79 26.37 16.77
CA ARG A 263 -7.83 27.48 16.67
C ARG A 263 -7.14 27.34 15.33
N GLY A 264 -7.64 28.13 14.38
CA GLY A 264 -6.98 28.31 13.10
C GLY A 264 -5.52 28.69 13.31
N GLY A 265 -4.63 28.13 12.48
CA GLY A 265 -3.25 28.60 12.42
C GLY A 265 -2.16 27.54 12.33
N TYR A 266 -2.26 26.55 11.44
CA TYR A 266 -1.05 25.84 10.94
C TYR A 266 -1.02 25.68 9.41
N TYR A 267 -1.88 26.42 8.70
CA TYR A 267 -1.83 26.54 7.24
C TYR A 267 -1.71 28.00 6.79
N THR A 268 -0.87 28.80 7.45
CA THR A 268 -0.29 29.97 6.79
C THR A 268 0.99 29.53 6.10
N ARG A 269 1.01 29.74 4.77
CA ARG A 269 2.17 29.63 3.87
C ARG A 269 3.50 29.76 4.60
N VAL A 270 4.25 28.67 4.73
CA VAL A 270 5.70 28.77 4.91
C VAL A 270 6.26 29.27 3.58
N SER A 271 6.33 30.59 3.44
CA SER A 271 7.21 31.22 2.47
C SER A 271 8.63 30.82 2.86
N VAL A 272 9.23 29.93 2.07
CA VAL A 272 10.64 29.57 2.20
C VAL A 272 11.45 30.79 1.76
N ASN A 273 11.67 31.72 2.69
CA ASN A 273 12.64 32.78 2.47
C ASN A 273 14.03 32.19 2.77
N ARG A 274 14.65 31.64 1.72
CA ARG A 274 16.08 31.30 1.71
C ARG A 274 16.87 32.60 1.92
N ARG A 275 17.30 32.89 3.15
CA ARG A 275 18.45 33.77 3.38
C ARG A 275 19.57 32.97 4.01
N ARG A 276 20.69 32.93 3.28
CA ARG A 276 22.01 32.55 3.77
C ARG A 276 22.38 33.48 4.93
N GLY A 277 22.90 32.92 6.01
CA GLY A 277 23.51 33.65 7.11
C GLY A 277 24.22 32.67 8.03
N SER A 278 25.55 32.70 7.98
CA SER A 278 26.45 32.08 8.97
C SER A 278 26.30 32.81 10.29
N HIS A 279 26.14 32.13 11.44
CA HIS A 279 26.65 32.59 12.74
C HIS A 279 26.68 31.41 13.75
N MET A 280 27.90 30.97 14.05
CA MET A 280 28.53 30.87 15.38
C MET A 280 27.69 30.49 16.63
N TRP A 281 28.03 29.31 17.18
CA TRP A 281 28.00 28.83 18.58
C TRP A 281 27.03 29.46 19.60
N GLY A 282 25.95 28.73 19.90
CA GLY A 282 25.12 28.81 21.11
C GLY A 282 24.43 27.43 21.35
N PRO A 283 23.98 27.09 22.57
CA PRO A 283 23.43 25.77 22.86
C PRO A 283 22.16 25.54 22.02
N PRO A 284 22.01 24.38 21.36
CA PRO A 284 20.88 24.20 20.44
C PRO A 284 19.59 24.02 21.25
N SER A 285 18.69 25.00 21.16
CA SER A 285 17.27 24.76 21.37
C SER A 285 16.85 23.55 20.50
N PRO A 286 16.07 22.59 21.03
CA PRO A 286 15.78 21.36 20.31
C PRO A 286 14.93 21.68 19.09
N ALA A 287 15.54 21.56 17.91
CA ALA A 287 14.79 21.57 16.66
C ALA A 287 13.72 20.46 16.71
N PRO A 288 12.49 20.70 16.21
CA PRO A 288 11.36 19.75 16.26
C PRO A 288 11.58 18.42 15.48
N HIS A 289 12.78 18.21 14.95
CA HIS A 289 13.17 17.07 14.11
C HIS A 289 14.08 16.06 14.83
N ARG A 290 14.31 16.22 16.15
CA ARG A 290 15.23 15.39 16.92
C ARG A 290 14.58 14.94 18.24
N ALA A 291 14.06 13.70 18.32
CA ALA A 291 13.68 13.11 19.61
C ALA A 291 14.90 12.80 20.53
N GLY A 292 16.13 13.05 20.06
CA GLY A 292 17.36 12.87 20.85
C GLY A 292 17.91 11.44 20.85
N VAL A 293 17.10 10.44 20.49
CA VAL A 293 17.49 9.01 20.55
C VAL A 293 18.71 8.71 19.69
N ARG A 294 18.73 9.16 18.43
CA ARG A 294 19.89 9.00 17.52
C ARG A 294 21.16 9.63 18.08
N GLN A 295 21.04 10.81 18.70
CA GLN A 295 22.15 11.53 19.30
C GLN A 295 22.70 10.77 20.51
N LYS A 296 21.82 10.24 21.37
CA LYS A 296 22.20 9.41 22.52
C LYS A 296 22.95 8.14 22.07
N VAL A 297 22.42 7.42 21.07
CA VAL A 297 23.09 6.23 20.53
C VAL A 297 24.48 6.56 20.01
N HIS A 298 24.61 7.64 19.23
CA HIS A 298 25.92 8.09 18.76
C HIS A 298 26.84 8.47 19.93
N PHE A 299 26.37 9.29 20.86
CA PHE A 299 27.15 9.75 22.01
C PHE A 299 27.77 8.59 22.81
N HIS A 300 27.00 7.54 23.11
CA HIS A 300 27.47 6.41 23.92
C HIS A 300 28.25 5.34 23.15
N HIS A 301 28.08 5.19 21.83
CA HIS A 301 28.61 4.02 21.08
C HIS A 301 29.39 4.33 19.81
N TRP A 302 29.66 5.60 19.46
CA TRP A 302 30.37 5.93 18.21
C TRP A 302 31.79 5.37 18.10
N ASN A 303 32.52 5.31 19.21
CA ASN A 303 33.90 4.82 19.27
C ASN A 303 34.01 3.52 20.07
N ARG A 304 33.06 2.61 19.88
CA ARG A 304 33.06 1.32 20.58
C ARG A 304 33.52 0.21 19.64
N THR A 305 34.45 -0.62 20.10
CA THR A 305 34.93 -1.80 19.39
C THR A 305 33.75 -2.71 19.01
N GLY A 306 33.70 -3.15 17.76
CA GLY A 306 32.59 -3.98 17.24
C GLY A 306 31.34 -3.20 16.81
N PHE A 307 31.27 -1.88 17.05
CA PHE A 307 30.15 -1.04 16.66
C PHE A 307 30.53 -0.12 15.51
N ARG A 308 29.65 0.00 14.51
CA ARG A 308 29.78 0.95 13.41
C ARG A 308 28.67 2.00 13.48
N ILE A 309 28.85 3.02 14.32
CA ILE A 309 27.89 4.11 14.46
C ILE A 309 28.45 5.36 13.79
N VAL A 310 27.92 5.67 12.62
CA VAL A 310 28.39 6.79 11.79
C VAL A 310 27.22 7.69 11.39
N THR A 311 27.51 8.96 11.16
CA THR A 311 26.50 9.93 10.67
C THR A 311 26.25 9.80 9.17
N PHE A 312 27.19 9.19 8.43
CA PHE A 312 27.08 8.92 7.00
C PHE A 312 27.83 7.63 6.64
N GLU A 313 27.21 6.79 5.80
CA GLU A 313 27.79 5.55 5.28
C GLU A 313 27.69 5.52 3.76
N ARG A 314 28.83 5.47 3.08
CA ARG A 314 28.90 5.47 1.61
C ARG A 314 28.38 4.17 1.01
N ASN A 315 28.57 3.04 1.70
CA ASN A 315 28.16 1.71 1.27
C ASN A 315 27.06 1.15 2.16
N TYR A 316 25.99 1.92 2.36
CA TYR A 316 24.96 1.64 3.38
C TYR A 316 24.36 0.25 3.27
N GLY A 317 23.96 -0.19 2.07
CA GLY A 317 23.43 -1.54 1.87
C GLY A 317 24.42 -2.63 2.26
N LYS A 318 25.70 -2.51 1.88
CA LYS A 318 26.75 -3.46 2.27
C LYS A 318 26.92 -3.51 3.79
N ALA A 319 26.90 -2.35 4.45
CA ALA A 319 27.01 -2.28 5.90
C ALA A 319 25.82 -2.95 6.61
N LEU A 320 24.59 -2.81 6.09
CA LEU A 320 23.42 -3.49 6.65
C LEU A 320 23.53 -5.01 6.54
N VAL A 321 23.81 -5.54 5.34
CA VAL A 321 23.85 -7.00 5.11
C VAL A 321 25.03 -7.69 5.78
N SER A 322 26.10 -6.96 6.10
CA SER A 322 27.27 -7.51 6.82
C SER A 322 27.19 -7.36 8.33
N SER A 323 26.13 -6.74 8.86
CA SER A 323 25.96 -6.50 10.29
C SER A 323 25.03 -7.54 10.91
N LYS A 324 25.29 -7.90 12.18
CA LYS A 324 24.40 -8.77 12.97
C LYS A 324 23.16 -8.01 13.44
N PHE A 325 23.38 -6.79 13.96
CA PHE A 325 22.36 -5.91 14.49
C PHE A 325 22.38 -4.57 13.78
N CYS A 326 21.20 -4.03 13.47
CA CYS A 326 21.06 -2.76 12.77
C CYS A 326 20.11 -1.82 13.50
N LEU A 327 20.64 -0.64 13.82
CA LEU A 327 19.97 0.33 14.68
C LEU A 327 18.84 1.05 13.95
N ALA A 328 17.64 0.92 14.50
CA ALA A 328 16.42 1.65 14.12
C ALA A 328 15.91 2.58 15.25
N PRO A 329 16.72 3.54 15.72
CA PRO A 329 16.30 4.49 16.74
C PRO A 329 15.32 5.54 16.18
N LEU A 330 14.40 5.96 17.05
CA LEU A 330 13.42 7.01 16.78
C LEU A 330 14.09 8.30 16.25
N GLY A 331 13.47 8.90 15.24
CA GLY A 331 13.92 10.16 14.63
C GLY A 331 13.20 11.36 15.22
N GLY A 332 12.79 12.32 14.38
CA GLY A 332 11.77 13.30 14.75
C GLY A 332 10.41 12.66 15.03
N GLY A 333 10.16 11.47 14.49
CA GLY A 333 9.00 10.60 14.71
C GLY A 333 9.34 9.15 14.32
N HIS A 334 8.33 8.30 14.14
CA HIS A 334 8.51 6.91 13.67
C HIS A 334 9.19 6.89 12.29
N GLY A 335 10.14 5.97 12.12
CA GLY A 335 10.90 5.81 10.88
C GLY A 335 10.54 4.51 10.18
N GLN A 336 11.08 4.30 8.97
CA GLN A 336 10.92 3.05 8.21
C GLN A 336 12.14 2.12 8.33
N ARG A 337 13.10 2.46 9.20
CA ARG A 337 14.42 1.82 9.19
C ARG A 337 14.35 0.36 9.62
N GLN A 338 13.52 0.05 10.61
CA GLN A 338 13.27 -1.31 11.08
C GLN A 338 12.80 -2.22 9.95
N ILE A 339 11.93 -1.75 9.04
CA ILE A 339 11.48 -2.51 7.86
C ILE A 339 12.66 -2.75 6.91
N ILE A 340 13.44 -1.70 6.62
CA ILE A 340 14.59 -1.77 5.70
C ILE A 340 15.65 -2.75 6.22
N VAL A 341 15.94 -2.73 7.52
CA VAL A 341 17.00 -3.61 8.07
C VAL A 341 16.52 -5.05 8.21
N SER A 342 15.22 -5.27 8.52
CA SER A 342 14.63 -6.61 8.46
C SER A 342 14.77 -7.23 7.09
N TYR A 343 14.50 -6.46 6.03
CA TYR A 343 14.68 -6.91 4.65
C TYR A 343 16.13 -7.28 4.30
N MET A 344 17.08 -6.58 4.90
CA MET A 344 18.51 -6.81 4.68
C MET A 344 19.06 -7.99 5.50
N GLY A 345 18.19 -8.72 6.22
CA GLY A 345 18.56 -9.86 7.07
C GLY A 345 19.30 -9.46 8.36
N CYS A 346 19.28 -8.18 8.73
CA CYS A 346 19.96 -7.67 9.90
C CYS A 346 18.96 -7.51 11.05
N ILE A 347 19.28 -8.05 12.24
CA ILE A 347 18.37 -7.98 13.39
C ILE A 347 18.07 -6.51 13.72
N PRO A 348 16.81 -6.07 13.61
CA PRO A 348 16.45 -4.70 13.93
C PRO A 348 16.65 -4.42 15.41
N VAL A 349 17.28 -3.29 15.74
CA VAL A 349 17.36 -2.78 17.11
C VAL A 349 16.47 -1.53 17.18
N CYS A 350 15.21 -1.74 17.54
CA CYS A 350 14.15 -0.74 17.55
C CYS A 350 14.17 0.02 18.88
N ILE A 351 14.75 1.22 18.88
CA ILE A 351 14.84 2.08 20.07
C ILE A 351 13.79 3.18 19.93
N ALA A 352 12.55 2.87 20.34
CA ALA A 352 11.39 3.73 20.13
C ALA A 352 10.28 3.39 21.15
N ASP A 353 10.44 3.88 22.39
CA ASP A 353 9.49 3.54 23.46
C ASP A 353 8.07 3.99 23.11
N GLY A 354 7.08 3.12 23.35
CA GLY A 354 5.66 3.41 23.10
C GLY A 354 5.33 3.60 21.61
N VAL A 355 6.05 2.93 20.72
CA VAL A 355 5.74 2.87 19.28
C VAL A 355 5.49 1.42 18.89
N TYR A 356 4.27 1.10 18.46
CA TYR A 356 4.01 -0.15 17.78
C TYR A 356 4.72 -0.17 16.43
N GLU A 357 5.29 -1.33 16.13
CA GLU A 357 5.90 -1.66 14.88
C GLU A 357 4.86 -2.27 13.92
N PRO A 358 5.16 -2.34 12.61
CA PRO A 358 4.20 -2.85 11.64
C PRO A 358 3.60 -4.21 12.04
N PHE A 359 2.27 -4.30 11.95
CA PHE A 359 1.46 -5.47 12.32
C PHE A 359 1.52 -5.87 13.81
N GLU A 360 2.05 -5.05 14.71
CA GLU A 360 1.78 -5.25 16.15
C GLU A 360 0.33 -4.87 16.50
N PRO A 361 -0.32 -5.60 17.44
CA PRO A 361 0.21 -6.71 18.24
C PRO A 361 0.04 -8.10 17.59
N GLN A 362 -0.40 -8.19 16.34
CA GLN A 362 -0.56 -9.48 15.65
C GLN A 362 0.79 -10.17 15.39
N THR A 363 1.87 -9.41 15.21
CA THR A 363 3.25 -9.90 15.05
C THR A 363 4.04 -9.62 16.33
N ASP A 364 4.68 -10.64 16.92
CA ASP A 364 5.59 -10.42 18.05
C ASP A 364 6.99 -10.05 17.55
N TRP A 365 7.31 -8.75 17.59
CA TRP A 365 8.62 -8.27 17.18
C TRP A 365 9.76 -8.74 18.08
N THR A 366 9.49 -9.21 19.31
CA THR A 366 10.54 -9.73 20.20
C THR A 366 11.09 -11.08 19.75
N GLU A 367 10.41 -11.76 18.82
CA GLU A 367 10.90 -13.00 18.20
C GLU A 367 12.09 -12.74 17.25
N PHE A 368 12.16 -11.58 16.60
CA PHE A 368 13.13 -11.29 15.53
C PHE A 368 13.81 -9.91 15.60
N ALA A 369 13.46 -9.06 16.57
CA ALA A 369 14.04 -7.75 16.78
C ALA A 369 14.38 -7.53 18.27
N VAL A 370 15.34 -6.63 18.52
CA VAL A 370 15.69 -6.18 19.88
C VAL A 370 14.98 -4.86 20.14
N ARG A 371 14.24 -4.77 21.24
CA ARG A 371 13.48 -3.57 21.63
C ARG A 371 14.00 -2.98 22.94
N PRO A 372 15.23 -2.43 22.97
CA PRO A 372 15.77 -1.84 24.19
C PRO A 372 15.02 -0.56 24.52
N ALA A 373 14.82 -0.28 25.81
CA ALA A 373 14.25 0.99 26.24
C ALA A 373 15.18 2.15 25.84
N GLU A 374 14.64 3.34 25.61
CA GLU A 374 15.47 4.53 25.36
C GLU A 374 16.41 4.84 26.54
N ALA A 375 16.04 4.42 27.75
CA ALA A 375 16.88 4.53 28.96
C ALA A 375 18.09 3.59 28.95
N ASP A 376 18.00 2.46 28.26
CA ASP A 376 19.05 1.44 28.21
C ASP A 376 20.13 1.73 27.16
N ILE A 377 20.00 2.82 26.40
CA ILE A 377 20.98 3.22 25.39
C ILE A 377 22.41 3.15 25.94
N PRO A 378 22.79 3.70 27.12
CA PRO A 378 24.17 3.64 27.60
C PRO A 378 24.74 2.21 27.73
N ARG A 379 23.88 1.22 28.02
CA ARG A 379 24.22 -0.20 28.21
C ARG A 379 23.86 -1.07 27.00
N LEU A 380 23.53 -0.45 25.86
CA LEU A 380 23.11 -1.16 24.65
C LEU A 380 24.10 -2.25 24.21
N HIS A 381 25.40 -2.02 24.42
CA HIS A 381 26.44 -2.97 24.11
C HIS A 381 26.33 -4.28 24.90
N GLU A 382 26.06 -4.20 26.21
CA GLU A 382 25.88 -5.37 27.08
C GLU A 382 24.68 -6.21 26.62
N ILE A 383 23.59 -5.54 26.21
CA ILE A 383 22.38 -6.21 25.70
C ILE A 383 22.69 -6.99 24.42
N LEU A 384 23.35 -6.34 23.44
CA LEU A 384 23.64 -6.97 22.15
C LEU A 384 24.72 -8.06 22.24
N GLU A 385 25.72 -7.86 23.12
CA GLU A 385 26.75 -8.87 23.41
C GLU A 385 26.14 -10.09 24.11
N GLY A 386 25.22 -9.88 25.07
CA GLY A 386 24.49 -10.95 25.74
C GLY A 386 23.67 -11.81 24.78
N ILE A 387 23.00 -11.20 23.79
CA ILE A 387 22.28 -11.94 22.73
C ILE A 387 23.24 -12.72 21.83
N SER A 388 24.42 -12.15 21.55
CA SER A 388 25.44 -12.76 20.69
C SER A 388 26.15 -13.94 21.34
N ALA A 389 26.16 -14.03 22.67
CA ALA A 389 26.89 -15.05 23.42
C ALA A 389 26.21 -16.43 23.42
N GLY A 390 24.93 -16.51 23.02
CA GLY A 390 24.16 -17.77 22.99
C GLY A 390 23.49 -18.03 21.64
N ASN A 391 22.53 -18.96 21.63
CA ASN A 391 21.80 -19.35 20.43
C ASN A 391 20.72 -18.34 19.98
N LYS A 392 20.38 -17.38 20.84
CA LYS A 392 19.28 -16.43 20.61
C LYS A 392 19.46 -15.63 19.31
N LEU A 393 20.68 -15.21 18.97
CA LEU A 393 20.93 -14.52 17.71
C LEU A 393 20.52 -15.36 16.49
N ALA A 394 20.88 -16.64 16.48
CA ALA A 394 20.54 -17.55 15.37
C ALA A 394 19.03 -17.78 15.28
N GLU A 395 18.36 -17.97 16.42
CA GLU A 395 16.89 -18.08 16.48
C GLU A 395 16.20 -16.83 15.93
N MET A 396 16.65 -15.64 16.33
CA MET A 396 16.12 -14.38 15.82
C MET A 396 16.34 -14.23 14.32
N GLN A 397 17.50 -14.66 13.80
CA GLN A 397 17.78 -14.62 12.36
C GLN A 397 16.86 -15.55 11.57
N VAL A 398 16.51 -16.73 12.12
CA VAL A 398 15.53 -17.63 11.51
C VAL A 398 14.14 -17.00 11.51
N ALA A 399 13.70 -16.46 12.64
CA ALA A 399 12.40 -15.78 12.76
C ALA A 399 12.31 -14.56 11.83
N LEU A 400 13.39 -13.79 11.70
CA LEU A 400 13.46 -12.60 10.84
C LEU A 400 13.14 -12.91 9.38
N ARG A 401 13.54 -14.09 8.89
CA ARG A 401 13.30 -14.48 7.49
C ARG A 401 11.82 -14.55 7.14
N CYS A 402 11.01 -15.03 8.07
CA CYS A 402 9.57 -15.02 7.88
C CYS A 402 9.02 -13.62 8.08
N ALA A 403 9.35 -12.99 9.21
CA ALA A 403 8.84 -11.66 9.55
C ALA A 403 9.06 -10.64 8.43
N ALA A 404 10.25 -10.61 7.81
CA ALA A 404 10.58 -9.66 6.74
C ALA A 404 9.64 -9.74 5.53
N GLN A 405 9.09 -10.93 5.21
CA GLN A 405 8.12 -11.08 4.11
C GLN A 405 6.83 -10.32 4.42
N HIS A 406 6.32 -10.46 5.64
CA HIS A 406 5.12 -9.76 6.10
C HIS A 406 5.25 -8.24 6.08
N LEU A 407 6.46 -7.68 6.11
CA LEU A 407 6.68 -6.23 6.22
C LEU A 407 6.73 -5.50 4.87
N LEU A 408 6.78 -6.22 3.75
CA LEU A 408 7.01 -5.65 2.43
C LEU A 408 5.99 -6.12 1.41
N TYR A 409 5.65 -5.25 0.47
CA TYR A 409 4.87 -5.65 -0.70
C TYR A 409 5.79 -6.35 -1.68
N SER A 410 5.43 -7.55 -2.14
CA SER A 410 6.19 -8.22 -3.18
C SER A 410 6.16 -7.44 -4.49
N SER A 411 7.25 -7.52 -5.23
CA SER A 411 7.44 -6.81 -6.48
C SER A 411 7.52 -7.76 -7.66
N MET A 412 7.27 -7.26 -8.87
CA MET A 412 7.46 -8.04 -10.10
C MET A 412 8.88 -8.60 -10.20
N VAL A 413 9.89 -7.85 -9.73
CA VAL A 413 11.28 -8.29 -9.70
C VAL A 413 11.51 -9.38 -8.65
N GLY A 414 10.84 -9.28 -7.49
CA GLY A 414 10.83 -10.35 -6.49
C GLY A 414 10.29 -11.66 -7.05
N GLY A 415 9.20 -11.58 -7.83
CA GLY A 415 8.67 -12.69 -8.62
C GLY A 415 9.72 -13.33 -9.53
N LEU A 416 10.59 -12.52 -10.14
CA LEU A 416 11.69 -13.03 -10.96
C LEU A 416 12.70 -13.90 -10.19
N PHE A 417 12.78 -13.71 -8.88
CA PHE A 417 13.70 -14.39 -7.99
C PHE A 417 13.00 -15.38 -7.05
N GLY A 418 11.74 -15.75 -7.34
CA GLY A 418 11.00 -16.76 -6.60
C GLY A 418 10.19 -16.23 -5.41
N GLU A 419 10.05 -14.90 -5.24
CA GLU A 419 9.03 -14.36 -4.32
C GLU A 419 7.64 -14.52 -4.97
N ASP A 420 6.77 -15.35 -4.42
CA ASP A 420 5.39 -15.48 -4.89
C ASP A 420 4.43 -14.49 -4.21
N GLY A 421 4.92 -13.71 -3.24
CA GLY A 421 4.16 -12.74 -2.47
C GLY A 421 3.11 -13.35 -1.54
N ARG A 422 3.24 -14.64 -1.25
CA ARG A 422 2.28 -15.41 -0.44
C ARG A 422 2.11 -14.87 0.98
N TYR A 423 3.18 -14.35 1.57
CA TYR A 423 3.22 -13.80 2.93
C TYR A 423 3.49 -12.30 2.96
N ASP A 424 3.36 -11.62 1.82
CA ASP A 424 3.73 -10.21 1.72
C ASP A 424 2.82 -9.32 2.58
N ALA A 425 3.17 -8.04 2.72
CA ALA A 425 2.40 -7.08 3.51
C ALA A 425 0.96 -6.89 3.01
N PHE A 426 0.69 -7.13 1.72
CA PHE A 426 -0.67 -7.07 1.19
C PHE A 426 -1.48 -8.27 1.69
N GLU A 427 -0.98 -9.49 1.54
CA GLU A 427 -1.64 -10.70 2.05
C GLU A 427 -1.77 -10.65 3.58
N THR A 428 -0.75 -10.17 4.28
CA THR A 428 -0.79 -9.98 5.74
C THR A 428 -1.91 -9.03 6.15
N THR A 429 -2.09 -7.93 5.41
CA THR A 429 -3.20 -6.99 5.64
C THR A 429 -4.56 -7.69 5.44
N LEU A 430 -4.70 -8.48 4.37
CA LEU A 430 -5.94 -9.21 4.12
C LEU A 430 -6.22 -10.30 5.16
N GLU A 431 -5.20 -11.00 5.65
CA GLU A 431 -5.35 -11.98 6.72
C GLU A 431 -5.78 -11.33 8.03
N VAL A 432 -5.19 -10.20 8.42
CA VAL A 432 -5.65 -9.45 9.60
C VAL A 432 -7.12 -9.03 9.45
N LEU A 433 -7.52 -8.57 8.27
CA LEU A 433 -8.93 -8.25 7.99
C LEU A 433 -9.83 -9.49 8.03
N ARG A 434 -9.35 -10.67 7.59
CA ARG A 434 -10.08 -11.94 7.66
C ARG A 434 -10.34 -12.35 9.11
N VAL A 435 -9.32 -12.32 9.97
CA VAL A 435 -9.47 -12.69 11.38
C VAL A 435 -10.33 -11.69 12.12
N LYS A 436 -10.13 -10.39 11.88
CA LYS A 436 -11.00 -9.33 12.42
C LYS A 436 -12.46 -9.54 12.00
N ALA A 437 -12.68 -10.01 10.78
CA ALA A 437 -14.01 -10.31 10.28
C ALA A 437 -14.67 -11.50 10.98
N ALA A 438 -13.89 -12.52 11.32
CA ALA A 438 -14.35 -13.71 12.05
C ALA A 438 -14.52 -13.45 13.56
N HIS A 439 -13.72 -12.55 14.12
CA HIS A 439 -13.68 -12.22 15.54
C HIS A 439 -13.77 -10.70 15.76
N PRO A 440 -14.93 -10.06 15.47
CA PRO A 440 -15.08 -8.60 15.44
C PRO A 440 -14.84 -7.90 16.79
N ASP A 441 -15.10 -8.61 17.89
CA ASP A 441 -14.99 -8.09 19.25
C ASP A 441 -13.71 -8.57 19.96
N ALA A 442 -12.92 -9.44 19.32
CA ALA A 442 -11.68 -9.91 19.89
C ALA A 442 -10.59 -8.85 19.75
N PRO A 443 -9.76 -8.65 20.79
CA PRO A 443 -8.66 -7.70 20.71
C PRO A 443 -7.53 -8.28 19.81
N PRO A 444 -6.79 -7.46 19.05
CA PRO A 444 -5.87 -7.94 18.03
C PRO A 444 -4.74 -8.85 18.53
N GLU A 445 -4.29 -8.68 19.77
CA GLU A 445 -3.29 -9.52 20.42
C GLU A 445 -3.74 -10.98 20.58
N SER A 446 -5.05 -11.23 20.55
CA SER A 446 -5.62 -12.57 20.66
C SER A 446 -5.77 -13.30 19.32
N TYR A 447 -5.58 -12.60 18.19
CA TYR A 447 -5.89 -13.14 16.86
C TYR A 447 -5.14 -14.44 16.54
N ARG A 448 -3.85 -14.51 16.85
CA ARG A 448 -3.05 -15.73 16.64
C ARG A 448 -3.51 -16.90 17.52
N LYS A 449 -4.06 -16.63 18.71
CA LYS A 449 -4.58 -17.68 19.58
C LYS A 449 -5.96 -18.17 19.12
N LEU A 450 -6.78 -17.28 18.60
CA LEU A 450 -8.16 -17.56 18.20
C LEU A 450 -8.26 -18.21 16.81
N ASP A 451 -7.30 -17.95 15.92
CA ASP A 451 -7.33 -18.41 14.53
C ASP A 451 -6.01 -19.16 14.21
N PRO A 452 -6.00 -20.51 14.28
CA PRO A 452 -4.81 -21.32 14.00
C PRO A 452 -4.27 -21.18 12.57
N ASP A 453 -5.13 -20.90 11.59
CA ASP A 453 -4.72 -20.69 10.20
C ASP A 453 -3.95 -19.37 10.07
N PHE A 454 -4.41 -18.32 10.75
CA PHE A 454 -3.69 -17.06 10.84
C PHE A 454 -2.35 -17.22 11.55
N ASP A 455 -2.30 -17.98 12.65
CA ASP A 455 -1.06 -18.25 13.36
C ASP A 455 -0.06 -19.06 12.52
N THR A 456 -0.57 -19.97 11.68
CA THR A 456 0.23 -20.73 10.70
C THR A 456 0.76 -19.79 9.61
N PHE A 457 -0.10 -18.93 9.06
CA PHE A 457 0.26 -17.91 8.07
C PHE A 457 1.34 -16.95 8.59
N MET A 458 1.21 -16.44 9.81
CA MET A 458 2.18 -15.52 10.43
C MET A 458 3.53 -16.18 10.75
N ARG A 459 3.63 -17.51 10.61
CA ARG A 459 4.90 -18.26 10.66
C ARG A 459 5.41 -18.66 9.28
N CYS A 460 4.87 -18.05 8.22
CA CYS A 460 5.20 -18.32 6.82
C CYS A 460 5.04 -19.80 6.47
N ARG A 461 3.96 -20.41 6.97
CA ARG A 461 3.56 -21.76 6.65
C ARG A 461 2.20 -21.76 6.00
N ASP A 462 1.98 -22.77 5.18
CA ASP A 462 0.73 -22.97 4.50
C ASP A 462 -0.30 -23.62 5.44
N PRO A 463 -1.48 -23.00 5.70
CA PRO A 463 -2.53 -23.65 6.47
C PRO A 463 -3.04 -24.92 5.79
N PRO A 464 -3.54 -25.92 6.54
CA PRO A 464 -4.11 -27.14 5.96
C PRO A 464 -5.24 -26.81 4.97
N GLY A 465 -5.15 -27.38 3.75
CA GLY A 465 -6.14 -27.12 2.69
C GLY A 465 -5.88 -25.84 1.87
N TRP A 466 -4.79 -25.12 2.12
CA TRP A 466 -4.40 -23.99 1.29
C TRP A 466 -3.94 -24.46 -0.09
N LYS A 467 -4.80 -24.29 -1.09
CA LYS A 467 -4.41 -24.40 -2.49
C LYS A 467 -3.87 -23.06 -2.93
N VAL A 468 -2.61 -23.01 -3.36
CA VAL A 468 -2.06 -21.85 -4.06
C VAL A 468 -3.03 -21.49 -5.18
N SER A 469 -3.54 -20.27 -5.19
CA SER A 469 -4.44 -19.82 -6.25
C SER A 469 -3.60 -19.67 -7.54
N GLY A 470 -3.60 -20.73 -8.33
CA GLY A 470 -2.98 -20.79 -9.65
C GLY A 470 -1.52 -21.27 -9.65
N PRO A 471 -1.04 -21.81 -10.79
CA PRO A 471 0.36 -22.18 -10.94
C PRO A 471 1.25 -20.94 -10.73
N VAL A 472 2.37 -21.14 -10.02
CA VAL A 472 3.52 -20.24 -10.12
C VAL A 472 3.85 -20.14 -11.61
N PRO A 473 3.79 -18.97 -12.25
CA PRO A 473 4.08 -18.87 -13.67
C PRO A 473 5.46 -19.46 -13.94
N ASP A 474 5.57 -20.42 -14.87
CA ASP A 474 6.87 -20.83 -15.39
C ASP A 474 7.46 -19.67 -16.18
N MET A 475 8.19 -18.87 -15.44
CA MET A 475 8.71 -17.61 -15.90
C MET A 475 9.95 -17.81 -16.79
N TRP A 476 10.56 -19.00 -16.78
CA TRP A 476 11.61 -19.38 -17.71
C TRP A 476 11.01 -19.70 -19.09
N GLY A 477 9.91 -20.47 -19.14
CA GLY A 477 9.16 -20.70 -20.37
C GLY A 477 8.59 -19.43 -21.03
N MET A 478 8.28 -18.39 -20.25
CA MET A 478 7.83 -17.08 -20.76
C MET A 478 8.96 -16.21 -21.35
N LEU A 479 10.21 -16.43 -20.95
CA LEU A 479 11.38 -15.70 -21.48
C LEU A 479 11.93 -16.31 -22.78
N ASP A 480 11.64 -17.59 -23.02
CA ASP A 480 12.20 -18.36 -24.14
C ASP A 480 11.45 -18.22 -25.48
N GLY A 481 10.44 -17.35 -25.56
CA GLY A 481 9.95 -16.79 -26.84
C GLY A 481 9.77 -17.80 -27.99
N GLY A 482 9.09 -18.93 -27.74
CA GLY A 482 8.92 -20.00 -28.72
C GLY A 482 7.78 -19.75 -29.72
N GLY A 483 7.97 -18.84 -30.67
CA GLY A 483 7.10 -18.67 -31.84
C GLY A 483 7.75 -19.18 -33.13
N GLY A 484 7.37 -20.39 -33.57
CA GLY A 484 7.36 -20.79 -34.99
C GLY A 484 8.45 -21.75 -35.50
N GLY A 485 8.02 -22.96 -35.92
CA GLY A 485 8.35 -23.58 -37.22
C GLY A 485 9.60 -24.48 -37.37
N GLU A 486 9.35 -25.79 -37.58
CA GLU A 486 10.15 -26.84 -38.27
C GLU A 486 11.60 -27.13 -37.78
N SER A 487 12.08 -28.36 -37.56
CA SER A 487 11.83 -29.68 -38.14
C SER A 487 12.55 -30.77 -37.31
N GLY A 488 12.06 -32.02 -37.33
CA GLY A 488 12.92 -33.21 -37.31
C GLY A 488 13.11 -34.02 -36.01
N LEU A 489 12.30 -35.10 -35.90
CA LEU A 489 12.66 -36.48 -35.47
C LEU A 489 12.75 -36.85 -33.97
N GLY A 490 11.82 -37.74 -33.55
CA GLY A 490 12.10 -38.78 -32.53
C GLY A 490 10.97 -39.20 -31.58
N ALA A 491 10.02 -40.02 -32.09
CA ALA A 491 9.11 -41.00 -31.43
C ALA A 491 8.95 -41.01 -29.87
N GLY A 492 7.74 -40.83 -29.32
CA GLY A 492 6.77 -41.89 -28.94
C GLY A 492 6.72 -42.02 -27.40
N VAL A 493 5.62 -41.95 -26.65
CA VAL A 493 4.36 -42.73 -26.65
C VAL A 493 3.30 -41.95 -25.84
N GLY A 494 2.04 -42.04 -26.24
CA GLY A 494 0.93 -41.22 -25.73
C GLY A 494 0.31 -41.64 -24.39
N GLY A 495 -0.32 -40.66 -23.75
CA GLY A 495 -1.27 -40.80 -22.65
C GLY A 495 -2.22 -39.60 -22.67
N LYS A 496 -3.48 -39.81 -23.08
CA LYS A 496 -4.53 -38.80 -23.15
C LYS A 496 -4.88 -38.29 -21.73
N GLY A 497 -4.75 -36.98 -21.51
CA GLY A 497 -5.29 -36.25 -20.35
C GLY A 497 -5.86 -34.92 -20.82
N GLY A 498 -7.08 -34.59 -20.39
CA GLY A 498 -7.91 -33.52 -20.94
C GLY A 498 -7.27 -32.13 -20.95
N ALA A 499 -7.67 -31.33 -21.93
CA ALA A 499 -7.31 -29.92 -22.06
C ALA A 499 -7.74 -29.16 -20.80
N VAL A 500 -6.78 -28.84 -19.94
CA VAL A 500 -6.95 -27.83 -18.89
C VAL A 500 -6.83 -26.49 -19.59
N ALA A 501 -7.90 -25.70 -19.57
CA ALA A 501 -7.88 -24.32 -20.03
C ALA A 501 -6.72 -23.59 -19.35
N GLU A 502 -5.86 -22.97 -20.17
CA GLU A 502 -4.70 -22.22 -19.73
C GLU A 502 -5.14 -21.11 -18.76
N GLN A 503 -4.97 -21.35 -17.47
CA GLN A 503 -5.32 -20.43 -16.40
C GLN A 503 -4.27 -19.30 -16.40
N GLN A 504 -4.44 -18.31 -17.27
CA GLN A 504 -3.56 -17.15 -17.33
C GLN A 504 -3.63 -16.38 -16.01
N ASN A 505 -2.52 -16.42 -15.28
CA ASN A 505 -2.36 -15.78 -13.98
C ASN A 505 -2.46 -14.24 -14.13
N PRO A 506 -3.35 -13.52 -13.41
CA PRO A 506 -3.64 -12.10 -13.62
C PRO A 506 -2.55 -11.12 -13.14
N LEU A 507 -1.34 -11.60 -12.84
CA LEU A 507 -0.26 -10.82 -12.22
C LEU A 507 0.32 -9.69 -13.09
N CYS A 508 -0.03 -9.60 -14.37
CA CYS A 508 0.34 -8.46 -15.21
C CYS A 508 -0.58 -7.25 -14.95
N SER A 509 -0.51 -6.68 -13.74
CA SER A 509 -1.08 -5.37 -13.46
C SER A 509 -0.12 -4.27 -13.94
N HIS A 510 -0.52 -3.48 -14.94
CA HIS A 510 0.27 -2.33 -15.39
C HIS A 510 0.22 -1.23 -14.32
N SER A 511 1.36 -0.87 -13.70
CA SER A 511 1.36 0.15 -12.66
C SER A 511 1.18 1.55 -13.22
N ILE A 512 0.33 2.34 -12.56
CA ILE A 512 0.23 3.78 -12.81
C ILE A 512 1.55 4.52 -12.54
N MET A 513 2.47 3.87 -11.81
CA MET A 513 3.80 4.36 -11.49
C MET A 513 4.88 3.90 -12.49
N ASP A 514 4.56 2.98 -13.41
CA ASP A 514 5.47 2.54 -14.46
C ASP A 514 5.57 3.67 -15.52
N ARG A 515 6.64 4.46 -15.42
CA ARG A 515 6.85 5.61 -16.31
C ARG A 515 7.36 5.14 -17.67
N GLY A 516 6.56 5.33 -18.73
CA GLY A 516 7.06 5.45 -20.12
C GLY A 516 7.89 4.29 -20.66
N ARG A 517 7.88 3.13 -19.99
CA ARG A 517 8.47 1.87 -20.43
C ARG A 517 7.37 0.81 -20.36
N LEU A 518 6.76 0.55 -21.50
CA LEU A 518 5.96 -0.65 -21.78
C LEU A 518 6.85 -1.59 -22.61
N PRO A 519 6.57 -2.91 -22.73
CA PRO A 519 5.69 -3.80 -21.98
C PRO A 519 6.53 -4.90 -21.28
N CYS A 520 5.90 -5.98 -20.81
CA CYS A 520 6.48 -7.24 -20.31
C CYS A 520 7.46 -7.96 -21.28
N GLU A 521 8.11 -7.25 -22.20
CA GLU A 521 8.97 -7.84 -23.24
C GLU A 521 10.37 -7.21 -23.33
N ARG A 522 10.68 -6.09 -22.66
CA ARG A 522 12.04 -5.52 -22.69
C ARG A 522 12.40 -4.75 -21.43
N PHE A 523 13.21 -5.33 -20.53
CA PHE A 523 13.83 -4.59 -19.43
C PHE A 523 15.33 -4.85 -19.30
N VAL A 524 16.11 -4.05 -20.03
CA VAL A 524 17.52 -3.77 -19.75
C VAL A 524 17.75 -2.25 -19.87
N GLN A 525 18.50 -1.70 -18.90
CA GLN A 525 19.15 -0.37 -18.85
C GLN A 525 18.34 0.89 -18.54
N GLY A 526 18.83 1.67 -17.56
CA GLY A 526 19.02 3.11 -17.75
C GLY A 526 18.39 4.06 -16.71
N SER A 527 19.23 4.50 -15.78
CA SER A 527 19.25 5.79 -15.05
C SER A 527 18.06 6.76 -15.15
N SER A 528 17.30 6.94 -14.08
CA SER A 528 16.72 8.26 -13.77
C SER A 528 16.53 8.45 -12.25
N LYS A 529 16.85 9.66 -11.79
CA LYS A 529 16.78 10.12 -10.38
C LYS A 529 15.33 10.40 -9.95
N THR A 530 14.49 9.38 -9.90
CA THR A 530 13.17 9.46 -9.26
C THR A 530 12.96 8.27 -8.33
N HIS A 531 12.58 8.57 -7.09
CA HIS A 531 12.29 7.61 -6.04
C HIS A 531 11.31 6.54 -6.57
N GLY A 532 11.84 5.33 -6.68
CA GLY A 532 11.16 4.17 -7.26
C GLY A 532 12.07 2.96 -7.16
N ILE A 533 12.29 2.48 -5.93
CA ILE A 533 12.69 1.10 -5.70
C ILE A 533 11.85 0.58 -4.53
N PRO A 534 10.78 -0.19 -4.78
CA PRO A 534 10.49 -1.37 -3.99
C PRO A 534 11.39 -2.52 -4.51
N GLY A 535 12.27 -3.08 -3.67
CA GLY A 535 12.88 -4.40 -3.92
C GLY A 535 14.42 -4.54 -4.01
N GLY A 536 15.20 -3.51 -4.35
CA GLY A 536 16.64 -3.47 -4.06
C GLY A 536 17.66 -3.83 -5.16
N ILE A 537 18.88 -3.35 -4.88
CA ILE A 537 20.25 -3.71 -5.32
C ILE A 537 20.46 -4.25 -6.76
N ILE A 538 21.17 -3.44 -7.54
CA ILE A 538 21.81 -3.83 -8.82
C ILE A 538 23.13 -4.56 -8.52
N CYS A 539 23.26 -5.82 -8.94
CA CYS A 539 24.56 -6.49 -9.05
C CYS A 539 25.33 -5.92 -10.25
N ALA A 540 26.00 -4.78 -10.07
CA ALA A 540 26.52 -3.97 -11.17
C ALA A 540 27.75 -4.55 -11.92
N ARG A 541 28.29 -5.72 -11.54
CA ARG A 541 29.62 -6.16 -12.04
C ARG A 541 29.81 -7.64 -12.44
N SER A 542 28.77 -8.47 -12.47
CA SER A 542 28.88 -9.87 -12.92
C SER A 542 27.86 -10.19 -14.00
N ARG A 543 28.07 -9.62 -15.20
CA ARG A 543 27.12 -9.71 -16.34
C ARG A 543 26.92 -11.13 -16.90
N HIS A 544 27.67 -12.15 -16.46
CA HIS A 544 27.68 -13.46 -17.12
C HIS A 544 27.67 -14.68 -16.17
N ASN A 545 27.42 -14.50 -14.87
CA ASN A 545 27.31 -15.64 -13.95
C ASN A 545 26.40 -15.31 -12.75
N LEU A 546 25.10 -15.56 -12.91
CA LEU A 546 24.08 -15.37 -11.87
C LEU A 546 24.26 -16.33 -10.68
N ALA A 547 24.97 -17.46 -10.86
CA ALA A 547 25.29 -18.38 -9.77
C ALA A 547 26.33 -17.81 -8.77
N LYS A 548 26.95 -16.66 -9.09
CA LYS A 548 27.87 -15.93 -8.19
C LYS A 548 27.22 -14.75 -7.46
N CYS A 549 25.93 -14.50 -7.66
CA CYS A 549 25.20 -13.53 -6.83
C CYS A 549 25.03 -14.10 -5.41
N PRO A 550 25.39 -13.34 -4.35
CA PRO A 550 25.05 -13.77 -3.00
C PRO A 550 23.53 -13.83 -2.92
N ARG A 551 23.00 -15.04 -2.75
CA ARG A 551 21.58 -15.27 -2.52
C ARG A 551 21.26 -14.60 -1.18
N THR A 552 20.43 -13.56 -1.18
CA THR A 552 19.96 -12.94 0.06
C THR A 552 19.00 -13.84 0.84
N TRP A 553 18.70 -15.04 0.34
CA TRP A 553 17.78 -15.98 0.98
C TRP A 553 18.15 -17.45 0.75
N LEU A 554 19.36 -17.86 1.19
CA LEU A 554 19.64 -19.26 1.55
C LEU A 554 20.41 -19.34 2.86
#